data_AF-A0A7W1DKT9-F1
#
_entry.id   AF-A0A7W1DKT9-F1
#
_cell.length_a   1.000
_cell.length_b   1.000
_cell.length_c   1.000
_cell.angle_alpha   90.00
_cell.angle_beta   90.00
_cell.angle_gamma   90.00
#
_symmetry.space_group_name_H-M   'P 1'
#
loop_
_entity.id
_entity.type
_entity.pdbx_description
1 polymer ?
#
loop_
_entity_poly.entity_id
_entity_poly.type
_entity_poly.pdbx_seq_one_letter_code
_entity_poly.pdbx_strand_id
1 'polypeptide(L)'
;MRRQLAAGAVSSAPGVSRSELAGLVDASGVWDEEGVTLRTPSAAVARSIVRLWRSEFGMESRLSPIDPDRFGRTRYAVRTAGNGAIQANEELRFARTARTAAERAGYLRGAFQGAGSVNRPGGRGGYHLEFVHREGDFIRRCADLSRAPLKVVRRRRRWVAYTKSADGVTTVLAQMGLNDAVLEYEARAVLGEAKANANRVT
;
A
#
# COMPACT_ATOMS: atom_id res chain seq x y z
N MET A 1 9.85 5.81 -3.74
CA MET A 1 8.92 6.88 -3.33
C MET A 1 7.85 6.24 -2.47
N ARG A 2 7.54 6.89 -1.36
CA ARG A 2 7.27 6.23 -0.06
C ARG A 2 5.79 5.90 0.09
N ARG A 3 5.50 4.74 0.68
CA ARG A 3 4.20 4.24 1.23
C ARG A 3 3.28 5.31 1.85
N GLN A 4 3.86 6.44 2.25
CA GLN A 4 3.23 7.67 2.74
C GLN A 4 2.22 8.29 1.76
N LEU A 5 2.41 8.17 0.44
CA LEU A 5 1.49 8.74 -0.55
C LEU A 5 0.06 8.21 -0.38
N ALA A 6 -0.06 6.94 -0.01
CA ALA A 6 -1.35 6.26 0.13
C ALA A 6 -1.99 6.42 1.52
N ALA A 7 -1.30 7.05 2.47
CA ALA A 7 -1.80 7.27 3.83
C ALA A 7 -2.57 8.60 3.99
N GLY A 8 -2.72 9.38 2.92
CA GLY A 8 -3.51 10.61 2.91
C GLY A 8 -4.99 10.33 3.16
N ALA A 9 -5.67 11.27 3.82
CA ALA A 9 -7.09 11.19 4.16
C ALA A 9 -7.94 11.33 2.90
N VAL A 10 -8.07 10.28 2.11
CA VAL A 10 -9.11 10.20 1.10
C VAL A 10 -10.38 9.80 1.84
N SER A 11 -11.29 10.77 2.05
CA SER A 11 -12.64 10.48 2.51
C SER A 11 -13.23 9.44 1.57
N SER A 12 -13.54 8.26 2.10
CA SER A 12 -13.98 7.13 1.30
C SER A 12 -15.24 6.55 1.90
N ALA A 13 -16.16 6.09 1.04
CA ALA A 13 -17.41 5.46 1.48
C ALA A 13 -17.12 4.28 2.43
N PRO A 14 -18.03 3.93 3.35
CA PRO A 14 -17.78 2.92 4.39
C PRO A 14 -17.19 1.58 3.89
N GLY A 15 -17.66 1.05 2.75
CA GLY A 15 -17.10 -0.20 2.16
C GLY A 15 -15.66 -0.08 1.65
N VAL A 16 -15.22 1.13 1.28
CA VAL A 16 -13.87 1.40 0.75
C VAL A 16 -12.86 1.44 1.89
N SER A 17 -13.18 2.13 2.99
CA SER A 17 -12.33 2.21 4.18
C SER A 17 -12.08 0.82 4.80
N ARG A 18 -13.11 -0.03 4.86
CA ARG A 18 -12.97 -1.42 5.31
C ARG A 18 -12.07 -2.26 4.39
N SER A 19 -12.23 -2.10 3.08
CA SER A 19 -11.37 -2.77 2.09
C SER A 19 -9.92 -2.30 2.19
N GLU A 20 -9.71 -1.00 2.43
CA GLU A 20 -8.38 -0.43 2.69
C GLU A 20 -7.75 -1.00 3.95
N LEU A 21 -8.50 -1.08 5.04
CA LEU A 21 -8.01 -1.70 6.27
C LEU A 21 -7.66 -3.19 6.04
N ALA A 22 -8.48 -3.93 5.28
CA ALA A 22 -8.21 -5.33 4.95
C ALA A 22 -6.91 -5.50 4.16
N GLY A 23 -6.69 -4.70 3.11
CA GLY A 23 -5.45 -4.75 2.33
C GLY A 23 -4.21 -4.39 3.15
N LEU A 24 -4.36 -3.48 4.11
CA LEU A 24 -3.28 -3.03 4.98
C LEU A 24 -2.94 -4.06 6.07
N VAL A 25 -3.97 -4.72 6.63
CA VAL A 25 -3.82 -5.87 7.55
C VAL A 25 -3.15 -7.03 6.83
N ASP A 26 -3.58 -7.39 5.62
CA ASP A 26 -2.94 -8.47 4.85
C ASP A 26 -1.46 -8.16 4.51
N ALA A 27 -1.13 -6.89 4.33
CA ALA A 27 0.21 -6.46 3.96
C ALA A 27 1.21 -6.41 5.13
N SER A 28 0.73 -6.22 6.37
CA SER A 28 1.61 -5.88 7.51
C SER A 28 1.13 -6.32 8.89
N GLY A 29 -0.08 -6.86 8.99
CA GLY A 29 -0.70 -7.30 10.22
C GLY A 29 -0.20 -8.67 10.67
N VAL A 30 0.06 -8.78 11.97
CA VAL A 30 0.33 -10.04 12.65
C VAL A 30 -0.75 -10.21 13.70
N TRP A 31 -1.53 -11.28 13.57
CA TRP A 31 -2.58 -11.64 14.51
C TRP A 31 -2.01 -12.54 15.62
N ASP A 32 -2.51 -12.34 16.83
CA ASP A 32 -2.36 -13.23 17.98
C ASP A 32 -3.73 -13.43 18.65
N GLU A 33 -3.74 -14.08 19.82
CA GLU A 33 -4.97 -14.42 20.54
C GLU A 33 -5.74 -13.19 21.04
N GLU A 34 -5.06 -12.04 21.21
CA GLU A 34 -5.66 -10.84 21.77
C GLU A 34 -6.02 -9.79 20.71
N GLY A 35 -5.47 -9.89 19.49
CA GLY A 35 -5.79 -8.98 18.41
C GLY A 35 -4.75 -8.94 17.30
N VAL A 36 -4.46 -7.74 16.80
CA VAL A 36 -3.58 -7.52 15.65
C VAL A 36 -2.56 -6.42 15.91
N THR A 37 -1.34 -6.64 15.42
CA THR A 37 -0.26 -5.65 15.42
C THR A 37 0.21 -5.39 14.01
N LEU A 38 0.15 -4.12 13.59
CA LEU A 38 0.61 -3.66 12.30
C LEU A 38 1.92 -2.88 12.47
N ARG A 39 2.94 -3.22 11.68
CA ARG A 39 4.26 -2.59 11.76
C ARG A 39 4.57 -1.80 10.50
N THR A 40 4.97 -0.55 10.67
CA THR A 40 5.28 0.32 9.53
C THR A 40 6.43 1.28 9.83
N PRO A 41 7.32 1.55 8.86
CA PRO A 41 8.34 2.60 8.99
C PRO A 41 7.78 4.01 8.75
N SER A 42 6.47 4.16 8.54
CA SER A 42 5.84 5.43 8.17
C SER A 42 4.87 5.90 9.25
N ALA A 43 5.15 7.04 9.87
CA ALA A 43 4.25 7.67 10.83
C ALA A 43 2.88 8.01 10.22
N ALA A 44 2.84 8.39 8.94
CA ALA A 44 1.59 8.67 8.24
C ALA A 44 0.72 7.42 8.10
N VAL A 45 1.34 6.28 7.72
CA VAL A 45 0.63 4.99 7.64
C VAL A 45 0.18 4.56 9.05
N ALA A 46 1.02 4.75 10.06
CA ALA A 46 0.67 4.44 11.45
C ALA A 46 -0.58 5.23 11.92
N ARG A 47 -0.66 6.53 11.60
CA ARG A 47 -1.86 7.33 11.88
C ARG A 47 -3.08 6.89 11.08
N SER A 48 -2.89 6.51 9.81
CA SER A 48 -3.97 5.97 8.97
C SER A 48 -4.56 4.69 9.57
N ILE A 49 -3.71 3.79 10.08
CA ILE A 49 -4.15 2.55 10.76
C ILE A 49 -5.06 2.88 11.95
N VAL A 50 -4.62 3.79 12.84
CA VAL A 50 -5.42 4.20 14.00
C VAL A 50 -6.77 4.77 13.57
N ARG A 51 -6.76 5.64 12.55
CA ARG A 51 -7.98 6.26 12.01
C ARG A 51 -8.94 5.21 11.44
N LEU A 52 -8.45 4.25 10.64
CA LEU A 52 -9.27 3.22 10.01
C LEU A 52 -9.90 2.28 11.05
N TRP A 53 -9.15 1.85 12.07
CA TRP A 53 -9.72 1.04 13.15
C TRP A 53 -10.82 1.77 13.93
N ARG A 54 -10.61 3.06 14.20
CA ARG A 54 -11.59 3.90 14.89
C ARG A 54 -12.83 4.15 14.02
N SER A 55 -12.68 4.43 12.73
CA SER A 55 -13.82 4.74 11.84
C SER A 55 -14.65 3.52 11.50
N GLU A 56 -14.02 2.37 11.26
CA GLU A 56 -14.70 1.18 10.76
C GLU A 56 -15.29 0.30 11.86
N PHE A 57 -14.63 0.27 13.02
CA PHE A 57 -14.97 -0.66 14.10
C PHE A 57 -15.11 0.02 15.47
N GLY A 58 -14.94 1.35 15.57
CA GLY A 58 -14.97 2.05 16.86
C GLY A 58 -13.83 1.64 17.80
N MET A 59 -12.77 0.99 17.27
CA MET A 59 -11.73 0.38 18.07
C MET A 59 -10.58 1.36 18.33
N GLU A 60 -10.25 1.57 19.60
CA GLU A 60 -9.05 2.29 19.98
C GLU A 60 -7.80 1.46 19.70
N SER A 61 -6.79 2.10 19.10
CA SER A 61 -5.55 1.46 18.69
C SER A 61 -4.36 2.15 19.34
N ARG A 62 -3.50 1.39 20.02
CA ARG A 62 -2.29 1.91 20.65
C ARG A 62 -1.18 2.04 19.61
N LEU A 63 -0.77 3.28 19.32
CA LEU A 63 0.40 3.59 18.49
C LEU A 63 1.64 3.75 19.37
N SER A 64 2.71 3.02 19.05
CA SER A 64 3.98 3.07 19.79
C SER A 64 5.17 3.07 18.84
N PRO A 65 6.25 3.81 19.13
CA PRO A 65 7.52 3.59 18.47
C PRO A 65 8.08 2.21 18.86
N ILE A 66 8.74 1.53 17.94
CA ILE A 66 9.46 0.27 18.19
C ILE A 66 10.92 0.43 17.79
N ASP A 67 11.74 -0.59 18.13
CA ASP A 67 13.16 -0.61 17.82
C ASP A 67 13.44 -0.20 16.37
N PRO A 68 14.40 0.73 16.16
CA PRO A 68 14.81 1.13 14.83
C PRO A 68 15.24 -0.07 14.00
N ASP A 69 15.15 0.06 12.68
CA ASP A 69 15.76 -0.94 11.83
C ASP A 69 17.29 -0.98 11.97
N ARG A 70 17.93 -1.97 11.36
CA ARG A 70 19.40 -2.10 11.33
C ARG A 70 20.14 -0.88 10.76
N PHE A 71 19.41 0.08 10.17
CA PHE A 71 19.92 1.34 9.62
C PHE A 71 19.52 2.55 10.48
N GLY A 72 19.05 2.34 11.71
CA GLY A 72 18.66 3.40 12.64
C GLY A 72 17.34 4.10 12.31
N ARG A 73 16.52 3.57 11.38
CA ARG A 73 15.27 4.22 10.97
C ARG A 73 14.15 3.86 11.93
N THR A 74 13.48 4.88 12.47
CA THR A 74 12.31 4.74 13.33
C THR A 74 11.24 3.87 12.69
N ARG A 75 10.59 3.05 13.53
CA ARG A 75 9.44 2.23 13.16
C ARG A 75 8.33 2.42 14.17
N TYR A 76 7.12 2.12 13.73
CA TYR A 76 5.91 2.23 14.53
C TYR A 76 5.19 0.88 14.54
N ALA A 77 4.66 0.52 15.70
CA ALA A 77 3.67 -0.52 15.86
C ALA A 77 2.32 0.10 16.24
N VAL A 78 1.26 -0.38 15.59
CA VAL A 78 -0.11 -0.05 15.95
C VAL A 78 -0.80 -1.34 16.37
N ARG A 79 -1.23 -1.38 17.63
CA ARG A 79 -1.90 -2.54 18.24
C ARG A 79 -3.37 -2.24 18.46
N THR A 80 -4.21 -3.11 17.94
CA THR A 80 -5.65 -3.12 18.19
C THR A 80 -5.97 -4.45 18.85
N ALA A 81 -6.52 -4.43 20.06
CA ALA A 81 -6.70 -5.62 20.90
C ALA A 81 -8.13 -5.71 21.46
N GLY A 82 -8.49 -6.88 21.96
CA GLY A 82 -9.80 -7.20 22.52
C GLY A 82 -10.70 -7.95 21.55
N ASN A 83 -11.81 -8.48 22.08
CA ASN A 83 -12.73 -9.34 21.32
C ASN A 83 -13.25 -8.69 20.04
N GLY A 84 -13.48 -7.37 20.05
CA GLY A 84 -13.89 -6.63 18.85
C GLY A 84 -12.87 -6.68 17.71
N ALA A 85 -11.57 -6.71 18.02
CA ALA A 85 -10.54 -6.87 17.00
C ALA A 85 -10.58 -8.26 16.35
N ILE A 86 -10.82 -9.31 17.16
CA ILE A 86 -10.95 -10.69 16.67
C ILE A 86 -12.20 -10.84 15.80
N GLN A 87 -13.34 -10.29 16.21
CA GLN A 87 -14.57 -10.28 15.42
C GLN A 87 -14.39 -9.51 14.10
N ALA A 88 -13.74 -8.34 14.16
CA ALA A 88 -13.44 -7.54 12.97
C ALA A 88 -12.59 -8.32 11.94
N ASN A 89 -11.77 -9.29 12.36
CA ASN A 89 -11.00 -10.12 11.44
C ASN A 89 -11.91 -10.85 10.44
N GLU A 90 -13.07 -11.36 10.88
CA GLU A 90 -14.05 -12.04 10.02
C GLU A 90 -14.61 -11.09 8.97
N GLU A 91 -15.05 -9.90 9.38
CA GLU A 91 -15.53 -8.85 8.47
C GLU A 91 -14.47 -8.43 7.46
N LEU A 92 -13.22 -8.28 7.90
CA LEU A 92 -12.09 -7.98 7.02
C LEU A 92 -11.85 -9.09 6.01
N ARG A 93 -12.09 -10.38 6.34
CA ARG A 93 -11.99 -11.48 5.37
C ARG A 93 -12.97 -11.29 4.21
N PHE A 94 -14.20 -10.86 4.50
CA PHE A 94 -15.19 -10.58 3.45
C PHE A 94 -14.79 -9.36 2.62
N ALA A 95 -14.24 -8.32 3.25
CA ALA A 95 -13.76 -7.13 2.55
C ALA A 95 -12.62 -7.41 1.55
N ARG A 96 -11.82 -8.48 1.74
CA ARG A 96 -10.79 -8.93 0.77
C ARG A 96 -11.34 -9.28 -0.61
N THR A 97 -12.64 -9.60 -0.71
CA THR A 97 -13.26 -9.94 -2.00
C THR A 97 -13.34 -8.76 -2.95
N ALA A 98 -13.41 -7.53 -2.41
CA ALA A 98 -13.39 -6.27 -3.15
C ALA A 98 -14.21 -6.31 -4.45
N ARG A 99 -15.53 -6.43 -4.30
CA ARG A 99 -16.46 -6.74 -5.40
C ARG A 99 -16.65 -5.56 -6.33
N THR A 100 -16.64 -4.34 -5.80
CA THR A 100 -16.81 -3.10 -6.56
C THR A 100 -15.47 -2.46 -6.91
N ALA A 101 -15.43 -1.66 -7.98
CA ALA A 101 -14.22 -0.94 -8.36
C ALA A 101 -13.65 -0.05 -7.24
N ALA A 102 -14.53 0.53 -6.41
CA ALA A 102 -14.16 1.36 -5.27
C ALA A 102 -13.52 0.54 -4.13
N GLU A 103 -14.06 -0.65 -3.82
CA GLU A 103 -13.45 -1.56 -2.85
C GLU A 103 -12.08 -2.07 -3.33
N ARG A 104 -11.94 -2.37 -4.63
CA ARG A 104 -10.63 -2.76 -5.22
C ARG A 104 -9.60 -1.66 -5.07
N ALA A 105 -10.01 -0.41 -5.32
CA ALA A 105 -9.18 0.77 -5.09
C ALA A 105 -8.77 0.90 -3.62
N GLY A 106 -9.72 0.73 -2.69
CA GLY A 106 -9.45 0.72 -1.24
C GLY A 106 -8.44 -0.36 -0.86
N TYR A 107 -8.70 -1.62 -1.25
CA TYR A 107 -7.81 -2.75 -0.94
C TYR A 107 -6.39 -2.52 -1.44
N LEU A 108 -6.23 -2.12 -2.71
CA LEU A 108 -4.90 -1.83 -3.27
C LEU A 108 -4.21 -0.67 -2.57
N ARG A 109 -4.95 0.39 -2.18
CA ARG A 109 -4.41 1.51 -1.41
C ARG A 109 -3.83 1.03 -0.08
N GLY A 110 -4.57 0.19 0.65
CA GLY A 110 -4.11 -0.41 1.91
C GLY A 110 -2.92 -1.34 1.72
N ALA A 111 -2.99 -2.22 0.73
CA ALA A 111 -1.89 -3.11 0.36
C ALA A 111 -0.63 -2.33 0.00
N PHE A 112 -0.77 -1.20 -0.70
CA PHE A 112 0.35 -0.35 -1.10
C PHE A 112 0.98 0.37 0.10
N GLN A 113 0.19 0.79 1.09
CA GLN A 113 0.70 1.36 2.35
C GLN A 113 1.61 0.38 3.12
N GLY A 114 1.29 -0.91 3.12
CA GLY A 114 2.06 -1.93 3.85
C GLY A 114 3.19 -2.59 3.04
N ALA A 115 2.89 -2.97 1.80
CA ALA A 115 3.74 -3.82 0.95
C ALA A 115 4.17 -3.17 -0.37
N GLY A 116 3.65 -1.97 -0.68
CA GLY A 116 3.89 -1.27 -1.94
C GLY A 116 5.16 -0.42 -1.97
N SER A 117 5.67 -0.20 -3.18
CA SER A 117 6.64 0.85 -3.48
C SER A 117 6.58 1.25 -4.97
N VAL A 118 6.93 2.50 -5.24
CA VAL A 118 7.08 3.02 -6.61
C VAL A 118 8.41 3.76 -6.74
N ASN A 119 9.11 3.59 -7.85
CA ASN A 119 10.33 4.32 -8.16
C ASN A 119 10.02 5.79 -8.50
N ARG A 120 11.04 6.63 -8.66
CA ARG A 120 10.86 7.95 -9.28
C ARG A 120 11.12 7.80 -10.79
N PRO A 121 10.29 8.41 -11.66
CA PRO A 121 10.53 8.36 -13.08
C PRO A 121 11.78 9.18 -13.43
N GLY A 122 12.47 8.83 -14.53
CA GLY A 122 13.73 9.45 -14.94
C GLY A 122 14.98 9.04 -14.13
N GLY A 123 14.86 8.23 -13.08
CA GLY A 123 16.00 7.65 -12.36
C GLY A 123 16.55 6.37 -13.01
N ARG A 124 17.73 5.91 -12.58
CA ARG A 124 18.37 4.64 -13.07
C ARG A 124 17.46 3.40 -12.97
N GLY A 125 16.44 3.42 -12.11
CA GLY A 125 15.51 2.31 -11.91
C GLY A 125 14.32 2.26 -12.88
N GLY A 126 14.18 3.26 -13.78
CA GLY A 126 13.07 3.37 -14.72
C GLY A 126 11.69 3.42 -14.06
N TYR A 127 10.66 3.29 -14.88
CA TYR A 127 9.28 3.11 -14.42
C TYR A 127 9.18 1.78 -13.67
N HIS A 128 8.75 1.81 -12.41
CA HIS A 128 8.58 0.59 -11.63
C HIS A 128 7.65 0.83 -10.45
N LEU A 129 6.59 0.02 -10.35
CA LEU A 129 5.72 -0.10 -9.19
C LEU A 129 5.65 -1.57 -8.79
N GLU A 130 5.73 -1.85 -7.50
CA GLU A 130 5.66 -3.22 -6.98
C GLU A 130 4.95 -3.35 -5.63
N PHE A 131 4.37 -4.53 -5.41
CA PHE A 131 3.96 -5.07 -4.12
C PHE A 131 4.88 -6.24 -3.78
N VAL A 132 5.41 -6.29 -2.55
CA VAL A 132 6.36 -7.33 -2.12
C VAL A 132 5.93 -7.95 -0.80
N HIS A 133 5.71 -9.28 -0.76
CA HIS A 133 5.24 -9.98 0.44
C HIS A 133 5.79 -11.41 0.56
N ARG A 134 5.64 -12.05 1.73
CA ARG A 134 6.01 -13.47 1.91
C ARG A 134 4.97 -14.42 1.34
N GLU A 135 3.72 -14.02 1.42
CA GLU A 135 2.58 -14.84 1.04
C GLU A 135 2.24 -14.60 -0.43
N GLY A 136 2.18 -15.69 -1.19
CA GLY A 136 1.92 -15.63 -2.63
C GLY A 136 0.47 -15.23 -2.93
N ASP A 137 -0.47 -15.70 -2.11
CA ASP A 137 -1.90 -15.48 -2.36
C ASP A 137 -2.29 -14.01 -2.18
N PHE A 138 -1.70 -13.33 -1.20
CA PHE A 138 -1.82 -11.87 -1.06
C PHE A 138 -1.32 -11.13 -2.32
N ILE A 139 -0.16 -11.54 -2.85
CA ILE A 139 0.44 -10.90 -4.03
C ILE A 139 -0.37 -11.17 -5.29
N ARG A 140 -0.88 -12.40 -5.49
CA ARG A 140 -1.79 -12.72 -6.59
C ARG A 140 -3.07 -11.90 -6.50
N ARG A 141 -3.66 -11.78 -5.31
CA ARG A 141 -4.82 -10.92 -5.08
C ARG A 141 -4.54 -9.46 -5.46
N CYS A 142 -3.38 -8.91 -5.11
CA CYS A 142 -3.00 -7.56 -5.54
C CYS A 142 -2.91 -7.44 -7.07
N ALA A 143 -2.41 -8.47 -7.76
CA ALA A 143 -2.38 -8.50 -9.22
C ALA A 143 -3.80 -8.60 -9.82
N ASP A 144 -4.64 -9.47 -9.30
CA ASP A 144 -6.01 -9.72 -9.78
C ASP A 144 -6.93 -8.50 -9.60
N LEU A 145 -6.75 -7.75 -8.50
CA LEU A 145 -7.53 -6.55 -8.23
C LEU A 145 -7.05 -5.33 -9.01
N SER A 146 -5.88 -5.39 -9.66
CA SER A 146 -5.30 -4.28 -10.40
C SER A 146 -5.97 -4.07 -11.76
N ARG A 147 -6.16 -2.81 -12.16
CA ARG A 147 -6.59 -2.43 -13.51
C ARG A 147 -5.48 -2.58 -14.55
N ALA A 148 -4.22 -2.48 -14.13
CA ALA A 148 -3.08 -2.70 -14.99
C ALA A 148 -2.55 -4.13 -14.82
N PRO A 149 -2.07 -4.78 -15.89
CA PRO A 149 -1.46 -6.10 -15.76
C PRO A 149 -0.18 -6.02 -14.92
N LEU A 150 -0.13 -6.77 -13.81
CA LEU A 150 1.06 -6.91 -12.98
C LEU A 150 1.71 -8.27 -13.20
N LYS A 151 3.02 -8.28 -13.44
CA LYS A 151 3.81 -9.52 -13.50
C LYS A 151 4.01 -10.06 -12.09
N VAL A 152 3.61 -11.31 -11.85
CA VAL A 152 3.83 -11.99 -10.57
C VAL A 152 5.03 -12.92 -10.67
N VAL A 153 6.01 -12.74 -9.78
CA VAL A 153 7.23 -13.56 -9.72
C VAL A 153 7.63 -13.86 -8.28
N ARG A 154 8.41 -14.93 -8.08
CA ARG A 154 9.07 -15.22 -6.81
C ARG A 154 10.54 -14.85 -6.91
N ARG A 155 11.02 -13.95 -6.05
CA ARG A 155 12.44 -13.54 -5.96
C ARG A 155 12.90 -13.44 -4.52
N ARG A 156 14.10 -13.93 -4.20
CA ARG A 156 14.70 -13.87 -2.85
C ARG A 156 13.74 -14.32 -1.72
N ARG A 157 13.04 -15.44 -1.92
CA ARG A 157 12.02 -15.99 -0.99
C ARG A 157 10.83 -15.05 -0.69
N ARG A 158 10.55 -14.10 -1.57
CA ARG A 158 9.37 -13.22 -1.53
C ARG A 158 8.60 -13.33 -2.85
N TRP A 159 7.30 -13.10 -2.78
CA TRP A 159 6.46 -12.91 -3.96
C TRP A 159 6.39 -11.43 -4.29
N VAL A 160 6.33 -11.13 -5.58
CA VAL A 160 6.32 -9.77 -6.10
C VAL A 160 5.33 -9.67 -7.25
N ALA A 161 4.39 -8.72 -7.16
CA ALA A 161 3.57 -8.27 -8.27
C ALA A 161 4.10 -6.90 -8.70
N TYR A 162 4.45 -6.73 -9.98
CA TYR A 162 5.06 -5.48 -10.44
C TYR A 162 4.69 -5.10 -11.87
N THR A 163 4.82 -3.81 -12.18
CA THR A 163 4.82 -3.29 -13.55
C THR A 163 6.07 -2.43 -13.78
N LYS A 164 6.57 -2.43 -15.03
CA LYS A 164 7.70 -1.63 -15.49
C LYS A 164 7.31 -0.62 -16.58
N SER A 165 6.02 -0.50 -16.93
CA SER A 165 5.55 0.49 -17.91
C SER A 165 5.13 1.78 -17.22
N ALA A 166 5.31 2.92 -17.88
CA ALA A 166 4.82 4.21 -17.38
C ALA A 166 3.30 4.18 -17.15
N ASP A 167 2.56 3.73 -18.18
CA ASP A 167 1.11 3.55 -18.17
C ASP A 167 0.62 2.61 -17.06
N GLY A 168 1.32 1.51 -16.82
CA GLY A 168 0.97 0.59 -15.73
C GLY A 168 1.17 1.23 -14.36
N VAL A 169 2.24 2.01 -14.18
CA VAL A 169 2.46 2.74 -12.92
C VAL A 169 1.37 3.78 -12.69
N THR A 170 1.08 4.63 -13.68
CA THR A 170 0.07 5.69 -13.55
C THR A 170 -1.34 5.11 -13.37
N THR A 171 -1.69 4.05 -14.10
CA THR A 171 -2.98 3.35 -13.95
C THR A 171 -3.19 2.81 -12.54
N VAL A 172 -2.18 2.18 -11.94
CA VAL A 172 -2.29 1.64 -10.57
C VAL A 172 -2.38 2.76 -9.53
N LEU A 173 -1.58 3.82 -9.67
CA LEU A 173 -1.65 4.99 -8.79
C LEU A 173 -3.01 5.69 -8.87
N ALA A 174 -3.53 5.89 -10.09
CA ALA A 174 -4.85 6.47 -10.34
C ALA A 174 -5.97 5.58 -9.78
N GLN A 175 -5.87 4.25 -9.97
CA GLN A 175 -6.83 3.31 -9.40
C GLN A 175 -6.92 3.43 -7.87
N MET A 176 -5.78 3.63 -7.19
CA MET A 176 -5.74 3.85 -5.75
C MET A 176 -6.18 5.27 -5.33
N GLY A 177 -6.62 6.12 -6.27
CA GLY A 177 -7.02 7.50 -6.01
C GLY A 177 -5.86 8.42 -5.61
N LEU A 178 -4.63 8.11 -6.02
CA LEU A 178 -3.43 8.90 -5.72
C LEU A 178 -3.14 9.92 -6.83
N ASN A 179 -4.12 10.77 -7.14
CA ASN A 179 -4.05 11.68 -8.29
C ASN A 179 -2.87 12.65 -8.22
N ASP A 180 -2.59 13.22 -7.05
CA ASP A 180 -1.42 14.10 -6.86
C ASP A 180 -0.10 13.37 -7.16
N ALA A 181 -0.02 12.09 -6.76
CA ALA A 181 1.14 11.27 -7.04
C ALA A 181 1.27 10.97 -8.55
N VAL A 182 0.15 10.80 -9.26
CA VAL A 182 0.15 10.64 -10.73
C VAL A 182 0.68 11.91 -11.38
N LEU A 183 0.14 13.08 -11.05
CA LEU A 183 0.59 14.37 -11.59
C LEU A 183 2.08 14.62 -11.33
N GLU A 184 2.53 14.39 -10.09
CA GLU A 184 3.94 14.54 -9.72
C GLU A 184 4.84 13.54 -10.46
N TYR A 185 4.34 12.34 -10.75
CA TYR A 185 5.05 11.31 -11.48
C TYR A 185 5.18 11.67 -12.97
N GLU A 186 4.10 12.10 -13.62
CA GLU A 186 4.08 12.52 -15.03
C GLU A 186 4.95 13.76 -15.26
N ALA A 187 4.83 14.79 -14.42
CA ALA A 187 5.66 15.99 -14.51
C ALA A 187 7.17 15.66 -14.45
N ARG A 188 7.55 14.69 -13.61
CA ARG A 188 8.95 14.25 -13.52
C ARG A 188 9.40 13.38 -14.70
N ALA A 189 8.51 12.57 -15.25
CA ALA A 189 8.80 11.79 -16.46
C ALA A 189 9.18 12.71 -17.62
N VAL A 190 8.37 13.74 -17.88
CA VAL A 190 8.61 14.75 -18.92
C VAL A 190 9.97 15.45 -18.72
N LEU A 191 10.27 15.90 -17.49
CA LEU A 191 11.55 16.53 -17.18
C LEU A 191 12.75 15.56 -17.35
N GLY A 192 12.56 14.27 -17.05
CA GLY A 192 13.57 13.24 -17.24
C GLY A 192 13.88 12.98 -18.71
N GLU A 193 12.84 12.92 -19.55
CA GLU A 193 12.97 12.74 -21.00
C GLU A 193 13.65 13.94 -21.66
N ALA A 194 13.27 15.17 -21.29
CA ALA A 194 13.93 16.38 -21.79
C ALA A 194 15.44 16.39 -21.48
N LYS A 195 15.84 16.00 -20.26
CA LYS A 195 17.26 15.89 -19.87
C LYS A 195 18.00 14.78 -20.62
N ALA A 196 17.36 13.63 -20.79
CA ALA A 196 17.95 12.51 -21.52
C ALA A 196 18.17 12.85 -23.00
N ASN A 197 17.26 13.62 -23.60
CA ASN A 197 17.40 14.11 -24.97
C ASN A 197 18.53 15.13 -25.09
N ALA A 198 18.66 16.09 -24.16
CA ALA A 198 19.77 17.04 -24.16
C ALA A 198 21.14 16.33 -24.11
N ASN A 199 21.30 15.34 -23.22
CA ASN A 199 22.54 14.56 -23.08
C ASN A 199 22.86 13.61 -24.25
N ARG A 200 21.96 13.46 -25.22
CA ARG A 200 22.18 12.66 -26.45
C ARG A 200 22.57 13.51 -27.66
N VAL A 201 22.35 14.82 -27.58
CA VAL A 201 22.64 15.79 -28.65
C VAL A 201 23.96 16.53 -28.39
N THR A 202 24.61 16.26 -27.25
CA THR A 202 25.96 16.74 -26.90
C THR A 202 26.94 15.59 -26.97
#